data_AF-A0AAV5TQS7-F1
#
_entry.id   AF-A0AAV5TQS7-F1
#
_cell.length_a   1.000
_cell.length_b   1.000
_cell.length_c   1.000
_cell.angle_alpha   90.00
_cell.angle_beta   90.00
_cell.angle_gamma   90.00
#
_symmetry.space_group_name_H-M   'P 1'
#
loop_
_entity.id
_entity.type
_entity.pdbx_description
1 polymer ?
#
loop_
_entity_poly.entity_id
_entity_poly.type
_entity_poly.pdbx_seq_one_letter_code
_entity_poly.pdbx_strand_id
1 'polypeptide(L)'
;SQVTTQCMSVLSKSEDRIIKLINTQTAAICNLDSQSVAYSPSDSRLVQLFTIPEGKEKKQYMRVMDTVNHLELLSIELTGQSKHGIIYGLGAAPFGCLSFSHGEGHVMYCAEKKIKSSGYFDVDLDWDNEEKIVESNVGEKFALTESWGENNFDVKNPVLCMVDISTGQVTVVDGLPSGVSPSYAAWTPDDKGFVFFGLEDKPFRLGKAGGTNRYGKLYYYDLKSAESIVIGDTAAYEQPTFTPDGKILVFRRRAADEPHNATVELC
;
A
#
# COMPACT_ATOMS: atom_id res chain seq x y z
N SER A 1 -9.52 -21.75 18.06
CA SER A 1 -9.58 -20.27 17.97
C SER A 1 -10.92 -19.82 18.51
N GLN A 2 -10.95 -18.76 19.33
CA GLN A 2 -12.21 -18.12 19.72
C GLN A 2 -12.68 -17.31 18.51
N VAL A 3 -13.79 -17.71 17.90
CA VAL A 3 -14.42 -16.93 16.82
C VAL A 3 -15.01 -15.69 17.47
N THR A 4 -14.32 -14.56 17.35
CA THR A 4 -14.86 -13.25 17.73
C THR A 4 -15.69 -12.75 16.56
N THR A 5 -16.97 -12.48 16.81
CA THR A 5 -17.88 -11.87 15.84
C THR A 5 -17.67 -10.36 15.89
N GLN A 6 -17.36 -9.73 14.75
CA GLN A 6 -17.34 -8.26 14.65
C GLN A 6 -18.66 -7.77 14.06
N CYS A 7 -19.27 -6.79 14.73
CA CYS A 7 -20.52 -6.18 14.32
C CYS A 7 -20.27 -4.78 13.76
N MET A 8 -20.74 -4.51 12.54
CA MET A 8 -20.88 -3.16 12.00
C MET A 8 -22.13 -2.50 12.56
N SER A 9 -22.07 -1.21 12.81
CA SER A 9 -23.20 -0.42 13.29
C SER A 9 -23.46 0.74 12.34
N VAL A 10 -24.67 0.81 11.77
CA VAL A 10 -25.09 1.93 10.94
C VAL A 10 -25.65 3.02 11.85
N LEU A 11 -25.07 4.22 11.75
CA LEU A 11 -25.48 5.38 12.53
C LEU A 11 -26.14 6.40 11.60
N SER A 12 -27.26 6.97 12.02
CA SER A 12 -27.85 8.14 11.37
C SER A 12 -27.67 9.37 12.24
N LYS A 13 -27.44 10.52 11.62
CA LYS A 13 -27.38 11.81 12.31
C LYS A 13 -28.62 12.61 11.96
N SER A 14 -29.43 12.92 12.97
CA SER A 14 -30.56 13.82 12.82
C SER A 14 -30.12 15.29 12.76
N GLU A 15 -31.01 16.17 12.29
CA GLU A 15 -30.79 17.63 12.24
C GLU A 15 -30.43 18.21 13.62
N ASP A 16 -30.98 17.64 14.69
CA ASP A 16 -30.69 18.00 16.10
C ASP A 16 -29.34 17.46 16.62
N ARG A 17 -28.47 16.95 15.73
CA ARG A 17 -27.19 16.30 16.05
C ARG A 17 -27.28 15.04 16.92
N ILE A 18 -28.48 14.47 17.07
CA ILE A 18 -28.64 13.18 17.74
C ILE A 18 -28.16 12.08 16.78
N ILE A 19 -27.24 11.24 17.26
CA ILE A 19 -26.78 10.04 16.58
C ILE A 19 -27.69 8.89 16.99
N LYS A 20 -28.38 8.26 16.04
CA LYS A 20 -29.22 7.08 16.26
C LYS A 20 -28.56 5.86 15.64
N LEU A 21 -28.40 4.80 16.43
CA LEU A 21 -28.06 3.48 15.93
C LEU A 21 -29.27 2.94 15.14
N ILE A 22 -29.10 2.78 13.84
CA ILE A 22 -30.12 2.28 12.92
C ILE A 22 -30.13 0.76 12.91
N ASN A 23 -28.95 0.16 12.80
CA ASN A 23 -28.80 -1.28 12.67
C ASN A 23 -27.42 -1.72 13.17
N THR A 24 -27.34 -2.94 13.69
CA THR A 24 -26.09 -3.64 13.98
C THR A 24 -26.08 -4.94 13.18
N GLN A 25 -25.13 -5.10 12.27
CA GLN A 25 -25.00 -6.27 11.41
C GLN A 25 -23.68 -6.98 11.68
N THR A 26 -23.72 -8.30 11.75
CA THR A 26 -22.49 -9.11 11.75
C THR A 26 -21.84 -8.99 10.39
N ALA A 27 -20.67 -8.36 10.30
CA ALA A 27 -19.87 -8.42 9.09
C ALA A 27 -19.14 -9.76 9.07
N ALA A 28 -19.04 -10.40 7.90
CA ALA A 28 -18.23 -11.59 7.70
C ALA A 28 -16.73 -11.23 7.68
N ILE A 29 -16.26 -10.61 8.77
CA ILE A 29 -14.85 -10.38 9.04
C ILE A 29 -14.35 -11.66 9.67
N CYS A 30 -13.52 -12.40 8.94
CA CYS A 30 -12.76 -13.50 9.56
C CYS A 30 -11.88 -12.88 10.65
N ASN A 31 -11.43 -13.60 11.68
CA ASN A 31 -10.36 -13.12 12.56
C ASN A 31 -9.12 -13.98 12.26
N LEU A 32 -8.11 -13.37 11.64
CA LEU A 32 -6.86 -14.00 11.21
C LEU A 32 -5.67 -13.11 11.59
N ASP A 33 -4.50 -13.71 11.73
CA ASP A 33 -3.33 -13.13 12.43
C ASP A 33 -2.66 -11.93 11.73
N SER A 34 -3.18 -11.42 10.61
CA SER A 34 -2.67 -10.22 9.93
C SER A 34 -3.75 -9.61 9.06
N GLN A 35 -4.63 -8.81 9.67
CA GLN A 35 -5.77 -8.20 8.99
C GLN A 35 -5.59 -6.71 8.77
N SER A 36 -5.99 -6.28 7.58
CA SER A 36 -6.21 -4.87 7.27
C SER A 36 -7.57 -4.77 6.60
N VAL A 37 -8.34 -3.75 6.99
CA VAL A 37 -9.68 -3.51 6.47
C VAL A 37 -9.80 -2.07 6.03
N ALA A 38 -10.56 -1.83 4.96
CA ALA A 38 -10.89 -0.48 4.52
C ALA A 38 -12.33 -0.47 3.97
N TYR A 39 -13.03 0.62 4.21
CA TYR A 39 -14.33 0.89 3.61
C TYR A 39 -14.15 1.67 2.32
N SER A 40 -15.07 1.46 1.37
CA SER A 40 -15.12 2.28 0.17
C SER A 40 -15.65 3.68 0.48
N PRO A 41 -15.39 4.69 -0.37
CA PRO A 41 -15.87 6.06 -0.19
C PRO A 41 -17.37 6.21 0.12
N SER A 42 -18.21 5.33 -0.42
CA SER A 42 -19.66 5.32 -0.16
C SER A 42 -20.08 4.50 1.06
N ASP A 43 -19.13 3.88 1.77
CA ASP A 43 -19.34 2.87 2.82
C ASP A 43 -20.14 1.62 2.37
N SER A 44 -20.40 1.46 1.07
CA SER A 44 -21.16 0.33 0.51
C SER A 44 -20.33 -0.94 0.30
N ARG A 45 -19.00 -0.83 0.40
CA ARG A 45 -18.08 -1.97 0.27
C ARG A 45 -17.07 -2.00 1.39
N LEU A 46 -16.64 -3.21 1.72
CA LEU A 46 -15.59 -3.50 2.68
C LEU A 46 -14.55 -4.39 2.00
N VAL A 47 -13.29 -3.96 2.00
CA VAL A 47 -12.17 -4.82 1.62
C VAL A 47 -11.48 -5.34 2.88
N GLN A 48 -11.11 -6.61 2.84
CA GLN A 48 -10.29 -7.27 3.84
C GLN A 48 -9.07 -7.87 3.15
N LEU A 49 -7.89 -7.52 3.66
CA LEU A 49 -6.64 -8.19 3.37
C LEU A 49 -6.28 -9.07 4.56
N PHE A 50 -6.02 -10.35 4.33
CA PHE A 50 -5.68 -11.28 5.40
C PHE A 50 -4.68 -12.34 4.97
N THR A 51 -3.94 -12.86 5.94
CA THR A 51 -2.96 -13.93 5.75
C THR A 51 -3.47 -15.23 6.37
N ILE A 52 -3.42 -16.32 5.62
CA ILE A 52 -3.63 -17.68 6.13
C ILE A 52 -2.27 -18.39 6.20
N PRO A 53 -1.85 -18.88 7.38
CA PRO A 53 -0.66 -19.73 7.49
C PRO A 53 -0.95 -21.13 6.91
N GLU A 54 -0.12 -21.58 5.99
CA GLU A 54 -0.17 -22.92 5.40
C GLU A 54 1.17 -23.63 5.67
N GLY A 55 1.28 -24.25 6.85
CA GLY A 55 2.54 -24.83 7.33
C GLY A 55 3.60 -23.76 7.58
N LYS A 56 4.69 -23.77 6.80
CA LYS A 56 5.76 -22.75 6.84
C LYS A 56 5.50 -21.58 5.89
N GLU A 57 4.56 -21.73 4.97
CA GLU A 57 4.22 -20.70 4.00
C GLU A 57 3.08 -19.81 4.53
N LYS A 58 3.04 -18.58 4.05
CA LYS A 58 1.99 -17.61 4.35
C LYS A 58 1.36 -17.18 3.04
N LYS A 59 0.08 -17.48 2.86
CA LYS A 59 -0.68 -17.02 1.69
C LYS A 59 -1.53 -15.82 2.07
N GLN A 60 -1.51 -14.81 1.21
CA GLN A 60 -2.24 -13.56 1.41
C GLN A 60 -3.40 -13.50 0.44
N TYR A 61 -4.56 -13.10 0.97
CA TYR A 61 -5.82 -13.09 0.27
C TYR A 61 -6.47 -11.71 0.40
N MET A 62 -7.25 -11.35 -0.62
CA MET A 62 -8.13 -10.20 -0.57
C MET A 62 -9.57 -10.66 -0.77
N ARG A 63 -10.46 -10.17 0.10
CA ARG A 63 -11.90 -10.32 -0.01
C ARG A 63 -12.55 -8.95 -0.08
N VAL A 64 -13.49 -8.76 -1.00
CA VAL A 64 -14.33 -7.56 -1.10
C VAL A 64 -15.78 -7.97 -0.93
N MET A 65 -16.48 -7.29 -0.03
CA MET A 65 -17.89 -7.52 0.26
C MET A 65 -18.71 -6.28 -0.09
N ASP A 66 -19.89 -6.47 -0.66
CA ASP A 66 -20.99 -5.50 -0.66
C ASP A 66 -21.65 -5.55 0.72
N THR A 67 -21.55 -4.46 1.47
CA THR A 67 -22.07 -4.36 2.84
C THR A 67 -23.58 -4.15 2.88
N VAL A 68 -24.18 -3.67 1.79
CA VAL A 68 -25.60 -3.36 1.68
C VAL A 68 -26.40 -4.61 1.30
N ASN A 69 -25.91 -5.35 0.29
CA ASN A 69 -26.57 -6.55 -0.23
C ASN A 69 -26.04 -7.84 0.39
N HIS A 70 -24.99 -7.76 1.21
CA HIS A 70 -24.33 -8.90 1.85
C HIS A 70 -23.77 -9.93 0.84
N LEU A 71 -23.21 -9.44 -0.26
CA LEU A 71 -22.65 -10.27 -1.33
C LEU A 71 -21.13 -10.23 -1.30
N GLU A 72 -20.48 -11.37 -1.51
CA GLU A 72 -19.05 -11.40 -1.81
C GLU A 72 -18.85 -10.97 -3.27
N LEU A 73 -18.14 -9.85 -3.47
CA LEU A 73 -17.84 -9.32 -4.79
C LEU A 73 -16.54 -9.92 -5.35
N LEU A 74 -15.58 -10.23 -4.46
CA LEU A 74 -14.29 -10.79 -4.83
C LEU A 74 -13.74 -11.61 -3.66
N SER A 75 -13.13 -12.76 -3.97
CA SER A 75 -12.24 -13.49 -3.05
C SER A 75 -11.11 -14.12 -3.84
N ILE A 76 -9.89 -13.64 -3.64
CA ILE A 76 -8.71 -14.06 -4.43
C ILE A 76 -7.50 -14.33 -3.54
N GLU A 77 -6.68 -15.29 -3.96
CA GLU A 77 -5.32 -15.49 -3.44
C GLU A 77 -4.35 -14.57 -4.21
N LEU A 78 -3.77 -13.59 -3.53
CA LEU A 78 -2.83 -12.65 -4.15
C LEU A 78 -1.43 -13.25 -4.30
N THR A 79 -0.98 -14.05 -3.33
CA THR A 79 0.33 -14.72 -3.37
C THR A 79 0.47 -15.61 -4.62
N GLY A 80 -0.56 -16.40 -4.94
CA GLY A 80 -0.58 -17.30 -6.09
C GLY A 80 -0.49 -16.61 -7.46
N GLN A 81 -0.87 -15.33 -7.58
CA GLN A 81 -0.69 -14.58 -8.83
C GLN A 81 0.78 -14.24 -9.12
N SER A 82 1.64 -14.33 -8.11
CA SER A 82 3.09 -14.21 -8.25
C SER A 82 3.56 -12.90 -8.90
N LYS A 83 2.78 -11.81 -8.71
CA LYS A 83 3.06 -10.47 -9.26
C LYS A 83 4.00 -9.65 -8.37
N HIS A 84 3.89 -9.83 -7.06
CA HIS A 84 4.67 -9.13 -6.03
C HIS A 84 5.13 -10.12 -4.95
N GLY A 85 5.94 -9.65 -4.01
CA GLY A 85 6.32 -10.36 -2.78
C GLY A 85 5.27 -10.24 -1.69
N ILE A 86 5.68 -10.17 -0.43
CA ILE A 86 4.77 -10.03 0.71
C ILE A 86 4.02 -8.69 0.67
N ILE A 87 2.73 -8.71 0.95
CA ILE A 87 1.89 -7.52 1.11
C ILE A 87 2.08 -6.98 2.50
N TYR A 88 2.31 -5.68 2.61
CA TYR A 88 2.51 -5.01 3.90
C TYR A 88 1.16 -4.71 4.56
N GLY A 89 0.98 -5.18 5.80
CA GLY A 89 -0.15 -4.76 6.62
C GLY A 89 0.00 -3.32 7.10
N LEU A 90 -1.08 -2.75 7.66
CA LEU A 90 -1.07 -1.37 8.18
C LEU A 90 -0.06 -1.12 9.33
N GLY A 91 0.41 -2.18 9.99
CA GLY A 91 1.48 -2.10 11.00
C GLY A 91 2.85 -1.70 10.43
N ALA A 92 3.06 -1.87 9.12
CA ALA A 92 4.28 -1.46 8.41
C ALA A 92 4.20 0.00 7.94
N ALA A 93 3.54 0.89 8.70
CA ALA A 93 3.50 2.31 8.37
C ALA A 93 4.94 2.86 8.25
N PRO A 94 5.25 3.67 7.21
CA PRO A 94 4.34 4.32 6.27
C PRO A 94 4.01 3.54 4.99
N PHE A 95 4.50 2.31 4.86
CA PHE A 95 4.40 1.50 3.64
C PHE A 95 3.08 0.73 3.55
N GLY A 96 2.48 0.37 4.69
CA GLY A 96 1.15 -0.26 4.71
C GLY A 96 0.09 0.63 4.05
N CYS A 97 -0.61 0.11 3.04
CA CYS A 97 -1.68 0.79 2.33
C CYS A 97 -2.80 -0.21 2.01
N LEU A 98 -4.05 0.21 2.20
CA LEU A 98 -5.25 -0.49 1.73
C LEU A 98 -6.35 0.55 1.52
N SER A 99 -6.74 0.81 0.27
CA SER A 99 -7.76 1.81 -0.04
C SER A 99 -8.50 1.53 -1.35
N PHE A 100 -9.79 1.83 -1.39
CA PHE A 100 -10.56 1.83 -2.62
C PHE A 100 -10.26 3.06 -3.46
N SER A 101 -10.35 2.91 -4.79
CA SER A 101 -10.48 4.05 -5.69
C SER A 101 -11.84 4.76 -5.46
N HIS A 102 -11.99 6.00 -5.93
CA HIS A 102 -13.21 6.79 -5.75
C HIS A 102 -14.44 6.16 -6.42
N GLY A 103 -14.27 5.58 -7.61
CA GLY A 103 -15.29 4.80 -8.31
C GLY A 103 -15.47 3.38 -7.76
N GLU A 104 -14.73 3.01 -6.72
CA GLU A 104 -14.83 1.75 -5.99
C GLU A 104 -14.65 0.49 -6.85
N GLY A 105 -14.04 0.62 -8.02
CA GLY A 105 -13.74 -0.48 -8.96
C GLY A 105 -12.39 -1.14 -8.70
N HIS A 106 -11.50 -0.44 -8.00
CA HIS A 106 -10.15 -0.91 -7.70
C HIS A 106 -9.82 -0.79 -6.22
N VAL A 107 -8.91 -1.64 -5.74
CA VAL A 107 -8.29 -1.55 -4.42
C VAL A 107 -6.78 -1.41 -4.59
N MET A 108 -6.19 -0.37 -4.01
CA MET A 108 -4.75 -0.18 -3.90
C MET A 108 -4.21 -0.78 -2.60
N TYR A 109 -3.04 -1.39 -2.68
CA TYR A 109 -2.24 -1.84 -1.54
C TYR A 109 -0.75 -1.72 -1.84
N CYS A 110 0.10 -1.90 -0.82
CA CYS A 110 1.55 -1.90 -0.98
C CYS A 110 2.15 -3.27 -0.67
N ALA A 111 3.13 -3.69 -1.46
CA ALA A 111 3.79 -4.98 -1.32
C ALA A 111 5.29 -4.86 -1.62
N GLU A 112 6.06 -5.89 -1.27
CA GLU A 112 7.46 -6.02 -1.67
C GLU A 112 7.55 -6.26 -3.18
N LYS A 113 8.48 -5.56 -3.83
CA LYS A 113 8.80 -5.77 -5.24
C LYS A 113 9.30 -7.19 -5.42
N LYS A 114 8.72 -7.91 -6.38
CA LYS A 114 9.24 -9.21 -6.75
C LYS A 114 10.53 -9.03 -7.56
N ILE A 115 11.65 -9.46 -6.98
CA ILE A 115 12.94 -9.54 -7.66
C ILE A 115 13.08 -10.96 -8.21
N LYS A 116 13.50 -11.10 -9.48
CA LYS A 116 13.82 -12.41 -10.04
C LYS A 116 14.96 -13.02 -9.23
N SER A 117 14.72 -14.17 -8.61
CA SER A 117 15.78 -14.89 -7.90
C SER A 117 16.80 -15.38 -8.92
N SER A 118 18.02 -14.90 -8.82
CA SER A 118 19.15 -15.35 -9.62
C SER A 118 20.02 -16.32 -8.83
N GLY A 119 20.74 -17.18 -9.56
CA GLY A 119 21.80 -18.00 -8.97
C GLY A 119 22.99 -17.12 -8.55
N TYR A 120 23.87 -17.68 -7.72
CA TYR A 120 25.22 -17.10 -7.58
C TYR A 120 25.99 -17.22 -8.90
N PHE A 121 25.70 -18.27 -9.67
CA PHE A 121 26.23 -18.51 -11.01
C PHE A 121 25.11 -19.08 -11.88
N ASP A 122 25.18 -18.79 -13.18
CA ASP A 122 24.28 -19.32 -14.20
C ASP A 122 25.11 -19.79 -15.41
N VAL A 123 25.07 -21.09 -15.69
CA VAL A 123 25.83 -21.71 -16.79
C VAL A 123 25.20 -21.38 -18.15
N ASP A 124 23.88 -21.16 -18.16
CA ASP A 124 23.10 -20.94 -19.37
C ASP A 124 23.00 -19.45 -19.73
N LEU A 125 23.54 -18.57 -18.86
CA LEU A 125 23.64 -17.14 -19.14
C LEU A 125 24.64 -16.89 -20.27
N ASP A 126 24.23 -16.04 -21.19
CA ASP A 126 25.06 -15.54 -22.28
C ASP A 126 26.01 -14.46 -21.73
N TRP A 127 27.18 -14.91 -21.26
CA TRP A 127 28.19 -14.07 -20.61
C TRP A 127 28.87 -13.06 -21.55
N ASP A 128 28.66 -13.17 -22.86
CA ASP A 128 29.15 -12.19 -23.84
C ASP A 128 28.13 -11.05 -24.08
N ASN A 129 26.94 -11.13 -23.47
CA ASN A 129 25.89 -10.13 -23.60
C ASN A 129 25.72 -9.34 -22.28
N GLU A 130 26.25 -8.11 -22.24
CA GLU A 130 26.21 -7.25 -21.04
C GLU A 130 24.79 -6.94 -20.55
N GLU A 131 23.83 -6.73 -21.46
CA GLU A 131 22.44 -6.42 -21.09
C GLU A 131 21.79 -7.61 -20.39
N LYS A 132 21.96 -8.82 -20.92
CA LYS A 132 21.48 -10.05 -20.27
C LYS A 132 22.16 -10.28 -18.92
N ILE A 133 23.45 -9.99 -18.80
CA ILE A 133 24.16 -10.11 -17.52
C ILE A 133 23.52 -9.18 -16.48
N VAL A 134 23.31 -7.90 -16.81
CA VAL A 134 22.70 -6.92 -15.89
C VAL A 134 21.27 -7.33 -15.52
N GLU A 135 20.46 -7.75 -16.49
CA GLU A 135 19.07 -8.17 -16.25
C GLU A 135 18.95 -9.48 -15.45
N SER A 136 19.98 -10.33 -15.50
CA SER A 136 19.97 -11.63 -14.84
C SER A 136 20.06 -11.54 -13.32
N ASN A 137 20.62 -10.44 -12.78
CA ASN A 137 21.02 -10.28 -11.38
C ASN A 137 21.95 -11.41 -10.87
N VAL A 138 22.62 -12.17 -11.75
CA VAL A 138 23.51 -13.28 -11.32
C VAL A 138 24.64 -12.74 -10.44
N GLY A 139 24.94 -13.48 -9.37
CA GLY A 139 25.89 -13.05 -8.33
C GLY A 139 25.27 -12.26 -7.18
N GLU A 140 24.04 -11.73 -7.34
CA GLU A 140 23.35 -10.98 -6.30
C GLU A 140 22.56 -11.85 -5.31
N LYS A 141 22.57 -13.17 -5.47
CA LYS A 141 21.81 -14.12 -4.61
C LYS A 141 21.99 -13.88 -3.10
N PHE A 142 23.19 -13.49 -2.68
CA PHE A 142 23.52 -13.22 -1.28
C PHE A 142 23.80 -11.73 -1.00
N ALA A 143 23.50 -10.86 -1.97
CA ALA A 143 23.62 -9.42 -1.76
C ALA A 143 22.66 -9.00 -0.65
N LEU A 144 23.20 -8.30 0.35
CA LEU A 144 22.39 -7.78 1.43
C LEU A 144 21.52 -6.65 0.87
N THR A 145 20.21 -6.88 0.84
CA THR A 145 19.23 -5.82 0.64
C THR A 145 18.77 -5.34 2.01
N GLU A 146 19.18 -4.13 2.39
CA GLU A 146 18.74 -3.51 3.64
C GLU A 146 17.21 -3.35 3.67
N SER A 147 16.61 -3.44 4.86
CA SER A 147 15.19 -3.12 5.05
C SER A 147 15.03 -1.70 5.60
N TRP A 148 13.78 -1.27 5.79
CA TRP A 148 13.44 0.00 6.44
C TRP A 148 13.59 -0.04 7.98
N GLY A 149 14.06 -1.17 8.53
CA GLY A 149 14.46 -1.31 9.93
C GLY A 149 13.31 -1.69 10.86
N GLU A 150 13.26 -1.07 12.04
CA GLU A 150 12.34 -1.42 13.13
C GLU A 150 10.88 -1.38 12.68
N ASN A 151 10.14 -2.45 12.99
CA ASN A 151 8.75 -2.72 12.54
C ASN A 151 8.54 -2.80 11.02
N ASN A 152 9.61 -2.72 10.22
CA ASN A 152 9.60 -2.76 8.77
C ASN A 152 10.71 -3.67 8.22
N PHE A 153 11.00 -4.78 8.91
CA PHE A 153 12.10 -5.69 8.58
C PHE A 153 11.90 -6.43 7.25
N ASP A 154 10.64 -6.65 6.87
CA ASP A 154 10.25 -7.24 5.59
C ASP A 154 10.13 -6.20 4.45
N VAL A 155 10.13 -4.90 4.78
CA VAL A 155 10.01 -3.84 3.77
C VAL A 155 11.40 -3.51 3.24
N LYS A 156 11.67 -3.94 2.01
CA LYS A 156 12.90 -3.59 1.30
C LYS A 156 12.51 -2.67 0.17
N ASN A 157 11.94 -3.19 -0.90
CA ASN A 157 11.62 -2.44 -2.11
C ASN A 157 10.10 -2.33 -2.26
N PRO A 158 9.44 -1.42 -1.55
CA PRO A 158 7.99 -1.27 -1.63
C PRO A 158 7.54 -0.87 -3.04
N VAL A 159 6.44 -1.46 -3.49
CA VAL A 159 5.72 -1.11 -4.71
C VAL A 159 4.24 -0.98 -4.42
N LEU A 160 3.55 -0.14 -5.18
CA LEU A 160 2.10 -0.06 -5.15
C LEU A 160 1.51 -1.11 -6.11
N CYS A 161 0.40 -1.70 -5.70
CA CYS A 161 -0.33 -2.70 -6.47
C CYS A 161 -1.81 -2.33 -6.44
N MET A 162 -2.51 -2.66 -7.53
CA MET A 162 -3.94 -2.43 -7.68
C MET A 162 -4.63 -3.75 -8.03
N VAL A 163 -5.77 -4.03 -7.41
CA VAL A 163 -6.66 -5.13 -7.79
C VAL A 163 -7.88 -4.54 -8.49
N ASP A 164 -8.19 -5.00 -9.70
CA ASP A 164 -9.50 -4.80 -10.31
C ASP A 164 -10.52 -5.74 -9.66
N ILE A 165 -11.58 -5.17 -9.08
CA ILE A 165 -12.54 -5.94 -8.28
C ILE A 165 -13.37 -6.89 -9.16
N SER A 166 -13.61 -6.55 -10.41
CA SER A 166 -14.46 -7.33 -11.31
C SER A 166 -13.76 -8.58 -11.87
N THR A 167 -12.44 -8.52 -12.03
CA THR A 167 -11.62 -9.57 -12.63
C THR A 167 -10.70 -10.26 -11.64
N GLY A 168 -10.41 -9.63 -10.50
CA GLY A 168 -9.39 -10.06 -9.56
C GLY A 168 -7.96 -9.89 -10.07
N GLN A 169 -7.77 -9.21 -11.22
CA GLN A 169 -6.45 -9.02 -11.81
C GLN A 169 -5.61 -8.05 -10.96
N VAL A 170 -4.39 -8.47 -10.66
CA VAL A 170 -3.39 -7.63 -10.00
C VAL A 170 -2.50 -6.92 -11.02
N THR A 171 -2.41 -5.60 -10.89
CA THR A 171 -1.48 -4.74 -11.62
C THR A 171 -0.48 -4.16 -10.64
N VAL A 172 0.81 -4.39 -10.87
CA VAL A 172 1.91 -3.75 -10.12
C VAL A 172 2.23 -2.43 -10.80
N VAL A 173 2.25 -1.34 -10.05
CA VAL A 173 2.59 -0.02 -10.56
C VAL A 173 4.05 0.00 -11.00
N ASP A 174 4.28 0.33 -12.27
CA ASP A 174 5.58 0.64 -12.85
C ASP A 174 5.79 2.16 -12.93
N GLY A 175 6.91 2.63 -13.48
CA GLY A 175 7.15 4.07 -13.68
C GLY A 175 7.32 4.90 -12.39
N LEU A 176 7.46 4.24 -11.23
CA LEU A 176 7.87 4.91 -9.99
C LEU A 176 9.34 5.37 -10.10
N PRO A 177 9.72 6.52 -9.51
CA PRO A 177 11.08 7.02 -9.61
C PRO A 177 12.09 6.04 -9.01
N SER A 178 13.30 6.00 -9.57
CA SER A 178 14.38 5.18 -9.03
C SER A 178 14.89 5.72 -7.69
N GLY A 179 15.17 4.84 -6.73
CA GLY A 179 15.76 5.23 -5.43
C GLY A 179 14.77 5.87 -4.47
N VAL A 180 13.46 5.74 -4.73
CA VAL A 180 12.42 6.14 -3.80
C VAL A 180 11.47 4.99 -3.50
N SER A 181 10.99 4.97 -2.27
CA SER A 181 10.04 4.00 -1.75
C SER A 181 8.66 4.67 -1.57
N PRO A 182 7.60 4.22 -2.28
CA PRO A 182 6.27 4.81 -2.14
C PRO A 182 5.74 4.63 -0.72
N SER A 183 5.22 5.71 -0.16
CA SER A 183 4.71 5.79 1.21
C SER A 183 3.44 6.65 1.25
N TYR A 184 2.53 6.33 2.18
CA TYR A 184 1.27 7.06 2.38
C TYR A 184 0.47 7.34 1.08
N ALA A 185 0.38 6.36 0.18
CA ALA A 185 -0.30 6.56 -1.10
C ALA A 185 -1.82 6.78 -0.93
N ALA A 186 -2.39 7.67 -1.74
CA ALA A 186 -3.82 7.98 -1.77
C ALA A 186 -4.31 8.24 -3.20
N TRP A 187 -5.46 7.67 -3.56
CA TRP A 187 -6.10 7.88 -4.87
C TRP A 187 -6.45 9.34 -5.13
N THR A 188 -6.37 9.78 -6.40
CA THR A 188 -6.97 11.05 -6.80
C THR A 188 -8.49 10.94 -6.91
N PRO A 189 -9.24 12.03 -6.67
CA PRO A 189 -10.71 12.03 -6.70
C PRO A 189 -11.35 11.64 -8.04
N ASP A 190 -10.60 11.73 -9.13
CA ASP A 190 -11.05 11.40 -10.47
C ASP A 190 -10.59 10.03 -10.97
N ASP A 191 -9.96 9.23 -10.10
CA ASP A 191 -9.40 7.90 -10.40
C ASP A 191 -8.44 7.88 -11.60
N LYS A 192 -7.82 9.02 -11.94
CA LYS A 192 -6.78 9.08 -12.99
C LYS A 192 -5.38 8.81 -12.47
N GLY A 193 -5.21 8.78 -11.16
CA GLY A 193 -3.91 8.66 -10.54
C GLY A 193 -3.97 8.43 -9.05
N PHE A 194 -2.81 8.57 -8.42
CA PHE A 194 -2.67 8.64 -6.98
C PHE A 194 -1.50 9.56 -6.62
N VAL A 195 -1.57 10.12 -5.41
CA VAL A 195 -0.48 10.86 -4.80
C VAL A 195 0.24 9.97 -3.80
N PHE A 196 1.55 10.14 -3.65
CA PHE A 196 2.32 9.40 -2.67
C PHE A 196 3.54 10.20 -2.23
N PHE A 197 3.99 9.94 -1.00
CA PHE A 197 5.29 10.39 -0.54
C PHE A 197 6.36 9.42 -1.10
N GLY A 198 7.21 9.91 -2.00
CA GLY A 198 8.38 9.18 -2.46
C GLY A 198 9.50 9.41 -1.46
N LEU A 199 9.66 8.47 -0.54
CA LEU A 199 10.68 8.48 0.50
C LEU A 199 12.03 8.06 -0.11
N GLU A 200 13.07 8.89 -0.02
CA GLU A 200 14.38 8.57 -0.58
C GLU A 200 15.05 7.42 0.18
N ASP A 201 15.55 6.42 -0.56
CA ASP A 201 16.22 5.25 0.01
C ASP A 201 17.59 5.61 0.63
N LYS A 202 18.19 6.72 0.16
CA LYS A 202 19.50 7.24 0.58
C LYS A 202 19.37 8.67 1.11
N PRO A 203 20.28 9.11 2.00
CA PRO A 203 21.42 8.36 2.54
C PRO A 203 21.04 7.34 3.63
N PHE A 204 19.82 7.40 4.16
CA PHE A 204 19.42 6.58 5.31
C PHE A 204 18.13 5.80 5.04
N ARG A 205 18.24 4.47 4.99
CA ARG A 205 17.07 3.57 4.96
C ARG A 205 16.58 3.24 6.37
N LEU A 206 17.49 2.88 7.27
CA LEU A 206 17.16 2.46 8.63
C LEU A 206 16.56 3.59 9.47
N GLY A 207 15.73 3.20 10.45
CA GLY A 207 15.23 4.08 11.50
C GLY A 207 14.02 4.92 11.11
N LYS A 208 13.26 4.57 10.06
CA LYS A 208 12.07 5.33 9.66
C LYS A 208 11.01 5.40 10.76
N ALA A 209 10.92 4.36 11.60
CA ALA A 209 10.01 4.31 12.75
C ALA A 209 10.31 5.40 13.80
N GLY A 210 11.58 5.68 14.09
CA GLY A 210 12.00 6.70 15.06
C GLY A 210 12.38 8.06 14.46
N GLY A 211 12.57 8.12 13.13
CA GLY A 211 12.95 9.33 12.38
C GLY A 211 11.96 9.60 11.26
N THR A 212 11.02 10.48 11.54
CA THR A 212 9.96 10.91 10.61
C THR A 212 10.40 12.02 9.67
N ASN A 213 11.43 12.79 10.03
CA ASN A 213 12.08 13.77 9.16
C ASN A 213 12.97 13.01 8.17
N ARG A 214 12.51 12.90 6.93
CA ARG A 214 13.19 12.16 5.87
C ARG A 214 13.13 12.92 4.56
N TYR A 215 14.22 12.80 3.81
CA TYR A 215 14.29 13.30 2.44
C TYR A 215 13.33 12.53 1.54
N GLY A 216 12.69 13.27 0.66
CA GLY A 216 11.72 12.77 -0.28
C GLY A 216 10.93 13.91 -0.87
N LYS A 217 9.99 13.55 -1.74
CA LYS A 217 9.12 14.49 -2.43
C LYS A 217 7.70 13.95 -2.49
N LEU A 218 6.75 14.85 -2.68
CA LEU A 218 5.38 14.48 -2.99
C LEU A 218 5.27 14.27 -4.51
N TYR A 219 4.71 13.13 -4.90
CA TYR A 219 4.51 12.76 -6.30
C TYR A 219 3.02 12.59 -6.60
N TYR A 220 2.63 12.94 -7.83
CA TYR A 220 1.42 12.47 -8.49
C TYR A 220 1.82 11.43 -9.54
N TYR A 221 1.19 10.27 -9.52
CA TYR A 221 1.33 9.25 -10.55
C TYR A 221 0.12 9.29 -11.47
N ASP A 222 0.34 9.38 -12.78
CA ASP A 222 -0.71 9.33 -13.79
C ASP A 222 -0.88 7.91 -14.34
N LEU A 223 -2.06 7.32 -14.15
CA LEU A 223 -2.34 5.95 -14.59
C LEU A 223 -2.34 5.80 -16.12
N LYS A 224 -2.60 6.88 -16.86
CA LYS A 224 -2.69 6.82 -18.31
C LYS A 224 -1.31 6.86 -18.96
N SER A 225 -0.42 7.73 -18.51
CA SER A 225 0.96 7.77 -19.02
C SER A 225 1.90 6.79 -18.31
N ALA A 226 1.52 6.26 -17.16
CA ALA A 226 2.37 5.45 -16.27
C ALA A 226 3.63 6.22 -15.80
N GLU A 227 3.48 7.52 -15.52
CA GLU A 227 4.58 8.41 -15.13
C GLU A 227 4.36 9.08 -13.78
N SER A 228 5.45 9.33 -13.06
CA SER A 228 5.47 10.06 -11.80
C SER A 228 5.90 11.52 -12.00
N ILE A 229 5.08 12.46 -11.54
CA ILE A 229 5.32 13.90 -11.59
C ILE A 229 5.56 14.41 -10.16
N VAL A 230 6.64 15.17 -9.97
CA VAL A 230 6.90 15.84 -8.69
C VAL A 230 5.94 17.01 -8.51
N ILE A 231 5.19 17.01 -7.41
CA ILE A 231 4.20 18.06 -7.07
C ILE A 231 4.51 18.78 -5.75
N GLY A 232 5.53 18.34 -5.01
CA GLY A 232 6.01 18.99 -3.80
C GLY A 232 7.52 19.19 -3.79
N ASP A 233 8.00 20.11 -2.97
CA ASP A 233 9.43 20.33 -2.75
C ASP A 233 10.05 19.21 -1.90
N THR A 234 11.37 19.26 -1.70
CA THR A 234 12.07 18.28 -0.87
C THR A 234 11.72 18.49 0.60
N ALA A 235 10.96 17.56 1.18
CA ALA A 235 10.51 17.60 2.56
C ALA A 235 10.02 16.20 2.99
N ALA A 236 9.69 16.04 4.26
CA ALA A 236 9.02 14.84 4.75
C ALA A 236 7.51 15.04 4.73
N TYR A 237 6.81 14.22 3.95
CA TYR A 237 5.36 14.27 3.79
C TYR A 237 4.68 13.10 4.50
N GLU A 238 3.53 13.34 5.10
CA GLU A 238 2.73 12.32 5.75
C GLU A 238 1.24 12.47 5.41
N GLN A 239 0.59 11.33 5.17
CA GLN A 239 -0.87 11.20 5.04
C GLN A 239 -1.52 12.21 4.06
N PRO A 240 -1.05 12.29 2.79
CA PRO A 240 -1.78 13.05 1.79
C PRO A 240 -3.21 12.51 1.65
N THR A 241 -4.18 13.41 1.67
CA THR A 241 -5.60 13.08 1.58
C THR A 241 -6.35 14.22 0.90
N PHE A 242 -7.34 13.88 0.08
CA PHE A 242 -8.17 14.90 -0.57
C PHE A 242 -9.33 15.29 0.35
N THR A 243 -9.73 16.55 0.31
CA THR A 243 -10.98 17.00 0.95
C THR A 243 -12.18 16.20 0.41
N PRO A 244 -13.29 16.11 1.17
CA PRO A 244 -14.47 15.37 0.73
C PRO A 244 -15.05 15.82 -0.63
N ASP A 245 -14.83 17.08 -1.00
CA ASP A 245 -15.23 17.62 -2.32
C ASP A 245 -14.19 17.37 -3.43
N GLY A 246 -13.07 16.74 -3.10
CA GLY A 246 -11.99 16.35 -4.01
C GLY A 246 -11.12 17.49 -4.53
N LYS A 247 -11.29 18.73 -4.03
CA LYS A 247 -10.66 19.90 -4.65
C LYS A 247 -9.29 20.26 -4.07
N ILE A 248 -9.06 19.90 -2.82
CA ILE A 248 -7.87 20.31 -2.08
C ILE A 248 -7.16 19.05 -1.60
N LEU A 249 -5.87 18.95 -1.91
CA LEU A 249 -4.99 17.96 -1.34
C LEU A 249 -4.44 18.51 -0.02
N VAL A 250 -4.73 17.84 1.08
CA VAL A 250 -4.25 18.17 2.42
C VAL A 250 -3.20 17.16 2.83
N PHE A 251 -2.11 17.63 3.44
CA PHE A 251 -1.04 16.75 3.92
C PHE A 251 -0.30 17.36 5.10
N ARG A 252 0.45 16.52 5.79
CA ARG A 252 1.38 16.95 6.84
C ARG A 252 2.77 17.06 6.26
N ARG A 253 3.47 18.15 6.53
CA ARG A 253 4.82 18.42 6.03
C ARG A 253 5.74 18.85 7.17
N ARG A 254 7.02 18.49 7.07
CA ARG A 254 8.11 19.02 7.89
C ARG A 254 9.41 19.01 7.12
N ALA A 255 10.37 19.82 7.55
CA ALA A 255 11.71 19.82 6.96
C ALA A 255 12.38 18.45 7.13
N ALA A 256 13.16 18.05 6.12
CA ALA A 256 13.80 16.73 6.08
C ALA A 256 15.03 16.61 7.00
N ASP A 257 15.63 17.75 7.37
CA ASP A 257 16.93 17.86 8.06
C ASP A 257 16.83 18.41 9.50
N GLU A 258 15.61 18.66 9.98
CA GLU A 258 15.38 19.15 11.33
C GLU A 258 15.54 18.07 12.41
N PRO A 259 15.62 18.45 13.71
CA PRO A 259 15.65 17.50 14.82
C PRO A 259 14.45 16.55 14.84
N HIS A 260 14.65 15.33 15.33
CA HIS A 260 13.59 14.33 15.47
C HIS A 260 12.33 14.90 16.13
N ASN A 261 11.16 14.56 15.58
CA ASN A 261 9.85 15.03 16.06
C ASN A 261 9.69 16.56 16.02
N ALA A 262 10.29 17.20 15.03
CA ALA A 262 10.02 18.59 14.71
C ALA A 262 8.53 18.85 14.46
N THR A 263 8.15 20.13 14.56
CA THR A 263 6.76 20.56 14.37
C THR A 263 6.30 20.24 12.95
N VAL A 264 5.03 19.88 12.82
CA VAL A 264 4.40 19.54 11.55
C VAL A 264 3.55 20.71 11.09
N GLU A 265 3.73 21.09 9.82
CA GLU A 265 2.83 21.99 9.11
C GLU A 265 1.69 21.17 8.50
N LEU A 266 0.46 21.68 8.62
CA LEU A 266 -0.68 21.19 7.85
C LEU A 266 -0.78 22.07 6.60
N CYS A 267 -0.56 21.46 5.44
CA CYS A 267 -0.63 22.10 4.13
C CYS A 267 -1.90 21.71 3.40
#